data_AF-M5IRH7-F1
#
_entry.id   AF-M5IRH7-F1
#
_cell.length_a   1.000
_cell.length_b   1.000
_cell.length_c   1.000
_cell.angle_alpha   90.00
_cell.angle_beta   90.00
_cell.angle_gamma   90.00
#
_symmetry.space_group_name_H-M   'P 1'
#
loop_
_entity.id
_entity.type
_entity.pdbx_description
1 polymer ?
#
loop_
_entity_poly.entity_id
_entity_poly.type
_entity_poly.pdbx_seq_one_letter_code
_entity_poly.pdbx_strand_id
1 'polypeptide(L)'
;MKLIGHELVPYEPLFWRENAQQIEAGKQNLFKFDAATIKRAQELGAQFCVEAENLNEIIVANAAGAKFIVVPRELAGKAAKLAQDYLFDAQICVIIESQNELAALSETGADAAVFKTAIIGKDKR
;
A
#
# COMPACT_ATOMS: atom_id res chain seq x y z
N MET A 1 -4.74 3.44 -13.36
CA MET A 1 -3.65 2.97 -12.48
C MET A 1 -2.64 4.09 -12.27
N LYS A 2 -2.19 4.32 -11.03
CA LYS A 2 -1.08 5.19 -10.64
C LYS A 2 0.23 4.42 -10.66
N LEU A 3 1.36 5.12 -10.89
CA LEU A 3 2.69 4.53 -10.82
C LEU A 3 3.48 5.19 -9.69
N ILE A 4 4.07 4.39 -8.80
CA ILE A 4 4.90 4.86 -7.70
C ILE A 4 6.29 4.24 -7.87
N GLY A 5 7.31 5.04 -8.14
CA GLY A 5 8.67 4.56 -8.38
C GLY A 5 9.11 4.42 -9.84
N HIS A 6 8.25 4.80 -10.79
CA HIS A 6 8.63 4.85 -12.20
C HIS A 6 9.47 6.12 -12.48
N GLU A 7 10.56 5.99 -13.25
CA GLU A 7 11.53 7.08 -13.48
C GLU A 7 10.91 8.35 -14.10
N LEU A 8 9.88 8.17 -14.94
CA LEU A 8 9.17 9.26 -15.63
C LEU A 8 7.99 9.85 -14.85
N VAL A 9 7.60 9.29 -13.69
CA VAL A 9 6.39 9.68 -12.97
C VAL A 9 6.76 10.21 -11.58
N PRO A 10 6.46 11.48 -11.24
CA PRO A 10 6.68 11.99 -9.90
C PRO A 10 5.92 11.18 -8.85
N TYR A 11 6.60 10.85 -7.75
CA TYR A 11 6.01 10.08 -6.67
C TYR A 11 6.60 10.47 -5.31
N GLU A 12 5.85 10.17 -4.25
CA GLU A 12 6.35 10.19 -2.88
C GLU A 12 6.78 8.76 -2.48
N PRO A 13 7.98 8.56 -1.91
CA PRO A 13 8.43 7.23 -1.51
C PRO A 13 7.63 6.65 -0.33
N LEU A 14 7.53 5.32 -0.30
CA LEU A 14 6.94 4.57 0.82
C LEU A 14 8.04 4.14 1.78
N PHE A 15 7.99 4.59 3.03
CA PHE A 15 9.00 4.27 4.04
C PHE A 15 8.56 3.06 4.85
N TRP A 16 9.29 1.95 4.71
CA TRP A 16 9.01 0.73 5.43
C TRP A 16 9.22 0.89 6.94
N ARG A 17 8.24 0.47 7.75
CA ARG A 17 8.26 0.47 9.21
C ARG A 17 8.06 -0.94 9.73
N GLU A 18 8.92 -1.35 10.64
CA GLU A 18 8.83 -2.65 11.29
C GLU A 18 7.87 -2.62 12.48
N ASN A 19 7.64 -1.45 13.08
CA ASN A 19 6.81 -1.29 14.27
C ASN A 19 6.36 0.16 14.47
N ALA A 20 5.46 0.34 15.45
CA ALA A 20 4.90 1.62 15.86
C ALA A 20 5.96 2.68 16.22
N GLN A 21 7.11 2.30 16.77
CA GLN A 21 8.15 3.24 17.21
C GLN A 21 8.83 3.94 16.03
N GLN A 22 8.78 3.35 14.83
CA GLN A 22 9.40 3.91 13.63
C GLN A 22 8.47 4.85 12.85
N ILE A 23 7.22 5.03 13.26
CA ILE A 23 6.25 5.87 12.56
C ILE A 23 6.67 7.34 12.61
N GLU A 24 6.69 7.99 11.44
CA GLU A 24 7.05 9.39 11.28
C GLU A 24 5.89 10.19 10.64
N ALA A 25 5.47 11.28 11.27
CA ALA A 25 4.29 12.06 10.84
C ALA A 25 4.42 12.66 9.43
N GLY A 26 5.61 13.13 9.06
CA GLY A 26 5.88 13.78 7.77
C GLY A 26 6.23 12.83 6.62
N LYS A 27 6.05 11.51 6.78
CA LYS A 27 6.40 10.50 5.77
C LYS A 27 5.21 9.61 5.45
N GLN A 28 5.22 9.01 4.26
CA GLN A 28 4.30 7.93 3.92
C GLN A 28 4.82 6.62 4.52
N ASN A 29 4.25 6.21 5.65
CA ASN A 29 4.68 5.00 6.35
C ASN A 29 4.05 3.77 5.69
N LEU A 30 4.82 2.73 5.43
CA LEU A 30 4.34 1.43 4.93
C LEU A 30 4.72 0.34 5.93
N PHE A 31 3.74 -0.47 6.35
CA PHE A 31 3.96 -1.56 7.30
C PHE A 31 2.94 -2.68 7.08
N LYS A 32 3.24 -3.88 7.58
CA LYS A 32 2.27 -4.98 7.64
C LYS A 32 1.10 -4.62 8.53
N PHE A 33 -0.08 -5.18 8.25
CA PHE A 33 -1.24 -5.03 9.12
C PHE A 33 -0.90 -5.34 10.58
N ASP A 34 -0.88 -4.30 11.42
CA ASP A 34 -0.56 -4.39 12.84
C ASP A 34 -1.32 -3.30 13.60
N ALA A 35 -2.11 -3.71 14.59
CA ALA A 35 -3.02 -2.81 15.30
C ALA A 35 -2.28 -1.71 16.08
N ALA A 36 -1.11 -2.01 16.65
CA ALA A 36 -0.33 -1.02 17.41
C ALA A 36 0.24 0.06 16.48
N THR A 37 0.74 -0.35 15.31
CA THR A 37 1.32 0.54 14.30
C THR A 37 0.26 1.42 13.63
N ILE A 38 -0.93 0.86 13.34
CA ILE A 38 -2.08 1.64 12.83
C ILE A 38 -2.49 2.71 13.84
N LYS A 39 -2.72 2.33 15.11
CA LYS A 39 -3.10 3.29 16.15
C LYS A 39 -2.08 4.41 16.30
N ARG A 40 -0.80 4.06 16.26
CA ARG A 40 0.27 5.06 16.36
C ARG A 40 0.27 6.03 15.18
N ALA A 41 0.03 5.55 13.96
CA ALA A 41 -0.11 6.42 12.80
C ALA A 41 -1.31 7.37 12.94
N GLN A 42 -2.45 6.86 13.42
CA GLN A 42 -3.64 7.67 13.68
C GLN A 42 -3.42 8.75 14.76
N GLU A 43 -2.80 8.38 15.89
CA GLU A 43 -2.45 9.31 16.98
C GLU A 43 -1.56 10.47 16.50
N LEU A 44 -0.63 10.18 15.59
CA LEU A 44 0.30 11.17 15.05
C LEU A 44 -0.28 11.95 13.86
N GLY A 45 -1.47 11.59 13.37
CA GLY A 45 -1.99 12.12 12.09
C GLY A 45 -1.08 11.81 10.91
N ALA A 46 -0.30 10.72 11.00
CA ALA A 46 0.68 10.35 10.00
C ALA A 46 0.00 9.71 8.78
N GLN A 47 0.51 9.96 7.57
CA GLN A 47 0.08 9.18 6.41
C GLN A 47 0.63 7.75 6.51
N PHE A 48 -0.21 6.77 6.25
CA PHE A 48 0.18 5.38 6.28
C PHE A 48 -0.46 4.54 5.19
N CYS A 49 0.23 3.46 4.86
CA CYS A 49 -0.14 2.43 3.91
C CYS A 49 0.02 1.09 4.63
N VAL A 50 -0.83 0.13 4.29
CA VAL A 50 -0.85 -1.17 4.96
C VAL A 50 -0.61 -2.27 3.94
N GLU A 51 0.35 -3.14 4.21
CA GLU A 51 0.49 -4.43 3.54
C GLU A 51 -0.48 -5.42 4.20
N ALA A 52 -1.51 -5.82 3.44
CA ALA A 52 -2.61 -6.67 3.90
C ALA A 52 -2.61 -8.00 3.15
N GLU A 53 -2.77 -9.10 3.88
CA GLU A 53 -2.66 -10.47 3.37
C GLU A 53 -4.03 -11.14 3.13
N ASN A 54 -5.14 -10.50 3.54
CA ASN A 54 -6.50 -11.02 3.34
C ASN A 54 -7.57 -9.90 3.28
N LEU A 55 -8.81 -10.26 2.88
CA LEU A 55 -9.91 -9.30 2.72
C LEU A 55 -10.31 -8.60 4.03
N ASN A 56 -10.21 -9.26 5.18
CA ASN A 56 -10.59 -8.65 6.46
C ASN A 56 -9.61 -7.51 6.82
N GLU A 57 -8.31 -7.74 6.62
CA GLU A 57 -7.28 -6.71 6.81
C GLU A 57 -7.47 -5.53 5.86
N ILE A 58 -7.85 -5.78 4.59
CA ILE A 58 -8.14 -4.72 3.62
C ILE A 58 -9.30 -3.84 4.11
N ILE A 59 -10.41 -4.45 4.56
CA ILE A 59 -11.59 -3.73 5.07
C ILE A 59 -11.19 -2.85 6.26
N VAL A 60 -10.45 -3.42 7.22
CA VAL A 60 -10.04 -2.69 8.42
C VAL A 60 -9.01 -1.60 8.08
N ALA A 61 -8.04 -1.88 7.21
CA ALA A 61 -7.05 -0.88 6.79
C ALA A 61 -7.71 0.31 6.09
N ASN A 62 -8.68 0.06 5.21
CA ASN A 62 -9.46 1.13 4.59
C ASN A 62 -10.19 1.96 5.62
N ALA A 63 -10.97 1.32 6.50
CA ALA A 63 -11.73 1.99 7.55
C ALA A 63 -10.84 2.75 8.54
N ALA A 64 -9.59 2.30 8.75
CA ALA A 64 -8.61 2.97 9.58
C ALA A 64 -8.00 4.22 8.93
N GLY A 65 -8.20 4.42 7.62
CA GLY A 65 -7.68 5.56 6.87
C GLY A 65 -6.36 5.29 6.13
N ALA A 66 -6.06 4.03 5.80
CA ALA A 66 -4.89 3.71 4.99
C ALA A 66 -4.97 4.39 3.62
N LYS A 67 -3.92 5.12 3.23
CA LYS A 67 -3.83 5.82 1.94
C LYS A 67 -3.72 4.84 0.77
N PHE A 68 -2.92 3.79 0.95
CA PHE A 68 -2.74 2.69 0.02
C PHE A 68 -2.83 1.37 0.78
N ILE A 69 -3.46 0.37 0.16
CA ILE A 69 -3.50 -0.99 0.67
C ILE A 69 -2.73 -1.87 -0.30
N VAL A 70 -1.54 -2.28 0.13
CA VAL A 70 -0.64 -3.13 -0.66
C VAL A 70 -1.05 -4.57 -0.44
N VAL A 71 -1.33 -5.30 -1.51
CA VAL A 71 -1.80 -6.68 -1.45
C VAL A 71 -0.91 -7.60 -2.30
N PRO A 72 -0.84 -8.90 -1.98
CA PRO A 72 -0.26 -9.88 -2.88
C PRO A 72 -0.95 -9.87 -4.25
N ARG A 73 -0.20 -10.13 -5.32
CA ARG A 73 -0.69 -10.03 -6.70
C ARG A 73 -1.89 -10.94 -6.96
N GLU A 74 -1.88 -12.14 -6.38
CA GLU A 74 -2.95 -13.12 -6.43
C GLU A 74 -4.25 -12.66 -5.75
N LEU A 75 -4.15 -11.71 -4.80
CA LEU A 75 -5.30 -11.13 -4.11
C LEU A 75 -5.83 -9.87 -4.82
N ALA A 76 -5.03 -9.24 -5.67
CA ALA A 76 -5.32 -7.94 -6.30
C ALA A 76 -6.70 -7.88 -6.98
N GLY A 77 -7.07 -8.90 -7.76
CA GLY A 77 -8.37 -8.94 -8.43
C GLY A 77 -9.57 -8.97 -7.47
N LYS A 78 -9.46 -9.74 -6.38
CA LYS A 78 -10.52 -9.80 -5.35
C LYS A 78 -10.56 -8.51 -4.54
N ALA A 79 -9.39 -7.96 -4.20
CA ALA A 79 -9.25 -6.72 -3.45
C ALA A 79 -9.81 -5.51 -4.22
N ALA A 80 -9.48 -5.38 -5.51
CA ALA A 80 -9.98 -4.32 -6.38
C ALA A 80 -11.50 -4.38 -6.51
N LYS A 81 -12.06 -5.58 -6.72
CA LYS A 81 -13.52 -5.77 -6.75
C LYS A 81 -14.18 -5.38 -5.42
N LEU A 82 -13.63 -5.83 -4.29
CA LEU A 82 -14.11 -5.45 -2.96
C LEU A 82 -14.08 -3.93 -2.75
N ALA A 83 -13.01 -3.27 -3.21
CA ALA A 83 -12.88 -1.82 -3.13
C ALA A 83 -13.93 -1.09 -3.96
N GLN A 84 -14.13 -1.52 -5.21
CA GLN A 84 -15.12 -0.96 -6.13
C GLN A 84 -16.55 -1.12 -5.60
N ASP A 85 -16.88 -2.29 -5.04
CA ASP A 85 -18.24 -2.60 -4.61
C ASP A 85 -18.58 -1.99 -3.24
N TYR A 86 -17.59 -1.85 -2.33
CA TYR A 86 -17.87 -1.61 -0.91
C TYR A 86 -16.95 -0.62 -0.19
N LEU A 87 -15.71 -0.41 -0.63
CA LEU A 87 -14.70 0.34 0.15
C LEU A 87 -14.35 1.70 -0.46
N PHE A 88 -15.37 2.45 -0.92
CA PHE A 88 -15.24 3.78 -1.54
C PHE A 88 -13.95 4.55 -1.15
N ASP A 89 -13.18 4.95 -2.17
CA ASP A 89 -11.85 5.59 -2.12
C ASP A 89 -10.64 4.71 -1.69
N ALA A 90 -10.82 3.43 -1.37
CA ALA A 90 -9.69 2.51 -1.17
C ALA A 90 -8.81 2.42 -2.41
N GLN A 91 -7.48 2.51 -2.22
CA GLN A 91 -6.51 2.40 -3.32
C GLN A 91 -5.70 1.11 -3.18
N ILE A 92 -6.08 0.10 -3.96
CA ILE A 92 -5.44 -1.22 -3.98
C ILE A 92 -4.16 -1.15 -4.81
N CYS A 93 -3.05 -1.59 -4.21
CA CYS A 93 -1.72 -1.48 -4.78
C CYS A 93 -1.03 -2.83 -4.83
N VAL A 94 -0.20 -3.05 -5.86
CA VAL A 94 0.65 -4.25 -5.96
C VAL A 94 2.09 -3.82 -6.15
N ILE A 95 3.00 -4.47 -5.43
CA ILE A 95 4.44 -4.27 -5.62
C ILE A 95 4.89 -5.02 -6.88
N ILE A 96 5.63 -4.34 -7.75
CA ILE A 96 6.20 -4.88 -8.97
C ILE A 96 7.71 -4.66 -9.02
N GLU A 97 8.41 -5.52 -9.75
CA GLU A 97 9.86 -5.43 -9.96
C GLU A 97 10.18 -4.60 -11.21
N SER A 98 9.33 -4.64 -12.24
CA SER A 98 9.60 -3.93 -13.49
C SER A 98 8.35 -3.48 -14.26
N GLN A 99 8.53 -2.51 -15.16
CA GLN A 99 7.45 -1.98 -16.00
C GLN A 99 6.82 -3.04 -16.94
N ASN A 100 7.53 -4.14 -17.22
CA ASN A 100 7.03 -5.22 -18.07
C ASN A 100 5.82 -5.92 -17.45
N GLU A 101 5.60 -5.76 -16.14
CA GLU A 101 4.47 -6.35 -15.42
C GLU A 101 3.18 -5.52 -15.51
N LEU A 102 3.27 -4.25 -15.95
CA LEU A 102 2.16 -3.29 -15.90
C LEU A 102 0.94 -3.74 -16.71
N ALA A 103 1.17 -4.28 -17.90
CA ALA A 103 0.08 -4.75 -18.76
C ALA A 103 -0.70 -5.88 -18.06
N ALA A 104 0.00 -6.88 -17.54
CA ALA A 104 -0.62 -7.98 -16.80
C ALA A 104 -1.23 -7.53 -15.45
N LEU A 105 -0.70 -6.48 -14.82
CA LEU A 105 -1.27 -5.93 -13.60
C LEU A 105 -2.59 -5.18 -13.89
N SER A 106 -2.70 -4.52 -15.04
CA SER A 106 -3.90 -3.76 -15.42
C SER A 106 -5.16 -4.63 -15.50
N GLU A 107 -5.01 -5.92 -15.77
CA GLU A 107 -6.09 -6.90 -15.81
C GLU A 107 -6.68 -7.21 -14.43
N THR A 108 -5.96 -6.89 -13.35
CA THR A 108 -6.42 -7.13 -11.97
C THR A 108 -7.36 -6.05 -11.44
N GLY A 109 -7.41 -4.88 -12.08
CA GLY A 109 -8.15 -3.72 -11.55
C GLY A 109 -7.44 -2.99 -10.40
N ALA A 110 -6.17 -3.31 -10.08
CA ALA A 110 -5.40 -2.58 -9.09
C ALA A 110 -5.26 -1.08 -9.45
N ASP A 111 -5.41 -0.22 -8.44
CA ASP A 111 -5.36 1.23 -8.58
C ASP A 111 -3.95 1.76 -8.78
N ALA A 112 -2.93 1.09 -8.24
CA ALA A 112 -1.53 1.48 -8.40
C ALA A 112 -0.54 0.32 -8.52
N ALA A 113 0.52 0.56 -9.28
CA ALA A 113 1.73 -0.25 -9.30
C ALA A 113 2.82 0.44 -8.48
N VAL A 114 3.38 -0.27 -7.50
CA VAL A 114 4.47 0.22 -6.65
C VAL A 114 5.75 -0.49 -7.05
N PHE A 115 6.68 0.22 -7.67
CA PHE A 115 8.00 -0.35 -7.95
C PHE A 115 8.72 -0.57 -6.63
N LYS A 116 9.39 -1.71 -6.50
CA LYS A 116 10.14 -2.05 -5.28
C LYS A 116 11.14 -0.95 -4.87
N THR A 117 11.76 -0.27 -5.84
CA THR A 117 12.67 0.87 -5.64
C THR A 117 12.02 2.08 -4.96
N ALA A 118 10.69 2.21 -4.99
CA ALA A 118 9.98 3.26 -4.27
C ALA A 118 9.85 2.97 -2.76
N ILE A 119 10.13 1.75 -2.32
CA ILE A 119 10.03 1.33 -0.94
C ILE A 119 11.39 1.46 -0.26
N ILE A 120 11.50 2.43 0.63
CA ILE A 120 12.75 2.73 1.32
C ILE A 120 12.78 1.95 2.65
N GLY A 121 13.84 1.16 2.85
CA GLY A 121 14.14 0.51 4.13
C GLY A 121 13.66 -0.94 4.28
N LYS A 122 12.95 -1.51 3.29
CA LYS A 122 12.45 -2.90 3.35
C LYS A 122 13.56 -3.94 3.13
N ASP A 123 14.57 -3.62 2.31
CA ASP A 123 15.64 -4.55 1.88
C ASP A 123 16.90 -4.53 2.78
N LYS A 124 16.86 -3.95 4.00
CA LYS A 124 18.02 -3.96 4.94
C LYS A 124 18.18 -5.29 5.71
N ARG A 125 18.04 -6.43 5.04
CA ARG A 125 18.29 -7.76 5.62
C ARG A 125 19.33 -8.52 4.83
#